data_AF-A0A0A0NL50-F1
#
_entry.id   AF-A0A0A0NL50-F1
#
_cell.length_a   1.000
_cell.length_b   1.000
_cell.length_c   1.000
_cell.angle_alpha   90.00
_cell.angle_beta   90.00
_cell.angle_gamma   90.00
#
_symmetry.space_group_name_H-M   'P 1'
#
loop_
_entity.id
_entity.type
_entity.pdbx_description
1 polymer ?
#
loop_
_entity_poly.entity_id
_entity_poly.type
_entity_poly.pdbx_seq_one_letter_code
_entity_poly.pdbx_strand_id
1 'polypeptide(L)'
;MNHATAVHETVAALRSIREQWAELLLSIETPPADVWPPRQLAHILRADDEQLVVEDRAPLVLREHPAPANLDALDAGLAIERQVFALADTLAAAVQHAGHGDPRRWEFRNPGAADARSAAGSRAHGLHFACVWVEGRVLDEDTAPEQQLDGTLAAPPFAPLPPHLVHETRRTARMAEGRLLRTLGLDQRTTPVPDRPCPWCGGELTLHSAADQPPTVTCSTGPMCAAPVSLDERERRVWGWSDLAALVGALKTAESQ
;
A
#
# COMPACT_ATOMS: atom_id res chain seq x y z
N MET A 1 6.48 -12.19 21.34
CA MET A 1 5.43 -11.68 20.43
C MET A 1 4.34 -12.74 20.35
N ASN A 2 3.07 -12.37 20.52
CA ASN A 2 1.97 -13.32 20.54
C ASN A 2 1.65 -13.80 19.11
N HIS A 3 1.36 -15.08 18.93
CA HIS A 3 0.95 -15.69 17.65
C HIS A 3 -0.28 -14.97 17.05
N ALA A 4 -1.28 -14.64 17.87
CA ALA A 4 -2.47 -13.91 17.42
C ALA A 4 -2.13 -12.53 16.87
N THR A 5 -1.18 -11.82 17.48
CA THR A 5 -0.69 -10.53 16.96
C THR A 5 0.02 -10.71 15.62
N ALA A 6 0.87 -11.74 15.50
CA ALA A 6 1.56 -12.03 14.24
C ALA A 6 0.59 -12.35 13.09
N VAL A 7 -0.45 -13.13 13.36
CA VAL A 7 -1.54 -13.42 12.40
C VAL A 7 -2.24 -12.13 12.00
N HIS A 8 -2.70 -11.34 12.96
CA HIS A 8 -3.44 -10.10 12.69
C HIS A 8 -2.63 -9.10 11.86
N GLU A 9 -1.37 -8.85 12.22
CA GLU A 9 -0.48 -7.96 11.46
C GLU A 9 -0.21 -8.47 10.04
N THR A 10 -0.09 -9.79 9.86
CA THR A 10 0.12 -10.39 8.53
C THR A 10 -1.11 -10.18 7.65
N VAL A 11 -2.30 -10.43 8.18
CA VAL A 11 -3.58 -10.24 7.48
C VAL A 11 -3.76 -8.77 7.08
N ALA A 12 -3.50 -7.84 8.01
CA ALA A 12 -3.57 -6.41 7.73
C ALA A 12 -2.61 -6.02 6.58
N ALA A 13 -1.36 -6.48 6.63
CA ALA A 13 -0.37 -6.20 5.60
C ALA A 13 -0.77 -6.74 4.21
N LEU A 14 -1.24 -7.99 4.14
CA LEU A 14 -1.72 -8.59 2.89
C LEU A 14 -2.94 -7.84 2.33
N ARG A 15 -3.83 -7.37 3.19
CA ARG A 15 -4.98 -6.54 2.80
C ARG A 15 -4.54 -5.19 2.25
N SER A 16 -3.66 -4.47 2.93
CA SER A 16 -3.11 -3.20 2.44
C SER A 16 -2.41 -3.37 1.09
N ILE A 17 -1.69 -4.48 0.88
CA ILE A 17 -1.13 -4.80 -0.45
C ILE A 17 -2.21 -4.88 -1.51
N ARG A 18 -3.31 -5.62 -1.26
CA ARG A 18 -4.41 -5.76 -2.23
C ARG A 18 -5.12 -4.45 -2.52
N GLU A 19 -5.36 -3.63 -1.50
CA GLU A 19 -6.09 -2.36 -1.62
C GLU A 19 -5.30 -1.31 -2.39
N GLN A 20 -3.98 -1.24 -2.16
CA GLN A 20 -3.13 -0.22 -2.78
C GLN A 20 -2.46 -0.69 -4.08
N TRP A 21 -2.66 -1.94 -4.49
CA TRP A 21 -2.00 -2.49 -5.68
C TRP A 21 -2.34 -1.73 -6.96
N ALA A 22 -3.61 -1.36 -7.14
CA ALA A 22 -4.04 -0.60 -8.32
C ALA A 22 -3.38 0.77 -8.39
N GLU A 23 -3.24 1.46 -7.25
CA GLU A 23 -2.54 2.75 -7.18
C GLU A 23 -1.06 2.62 -7.55
N LEU A 24 -0.40 1.53 -7.12
CA LEU A 24 0.99 1.28 -7.52
C LEU A 24 1.10 1.09 -9.04
N LEU A 25 0.20 0.33 -9.65
CA LEU A 25 0.21 0.14 -11.10
C LEU A 25 -0.03 1.47 -11.85
N LEU A 26 -0.95 2.32 -11.37
CA LEU A 26 -1.17 3.65 -11.94
C LEU A 26 0.05 4.57 -11.78
N SER A 27 0.82 4.40 -10.70
CA SER A 27 2.02 5.19 -10.45
C SER A 27 3.18 4.89 -11.42
N ILE A 28 3.15 3.74 -12.11
CA ILE A 28 4.11 3.37 -13.18
C ILE A 28 3.97 4.33 -14.36
N GLU A 29 2.73 4.61 -14.76
CA GLU A 29 2.43 5.50 -15.90
C GLU A 29 2.44 6.97 -15.49
N THR A 30 2.26 7.25 -14.20
CA THR A 30 2.05 8.61 -13.69
C THR A 30 3.00 8.89 -12.53
N PRO A 31 4.26 9.30 -12.78
CA PRO A 31 5.21 9.58 -11.71
C PRO A 31 4.63 10.59 -10.70
N PRO A 32 4.87 10.41 -9.39
CA PRO A 32 4.41 11.35 -8.38
C PRO A 32 5.03 12.72 -8.65
N ALA A 33 4.20 13.75 -8.71
CA ALA A 33 4.69 15.12 -8.85
C ALA A 33 5.36 15.56 -7.55
N ASP A 34 6.55 16.15 -7.64
CA ASP A 34 7.27 16.79 -6.51
C ASP A 34 6.61 18.09 -6.01
N VAL A 35 5.33 18.31 -6.33
CA VAL A 35 4.63 19.56 -6.04
C VAL A 35 3.70 19.39 -4.85
N TRP A 36 3.89 20.25 -3.85
CA TRP A 36 2.94 20.43 -2.76
C TRP A 36 1.62 21.05 -3.28
N PRO A 37 0.45 20.55 -2.87
CA PRO A 37 0.24 19.50 -1.87
C PRO A 37 0.38 18.06 -2.43
N PRO A 38 0.76 17.08 -1.59
CA PRO A 38 0.80 15.66 -1.96
C PRO A 38 -0.51 15.22 -2.62
N ARG A 39 -0.48 14.25 -3.55
CA ARG A 39 -1.68 13.76 -4.29
C ARG A 39 -2.88 13.43 -3.39
N GLN A 40 -2.63 12.86 -2.21
CA GLN A 40 -3.64 12.51 -1.21
C GLN A 40 -4.40 13.73 -0.67
N LEU A 41 -3.80 14.92 -0.74
CA LEU A 41 -4.39 16.19 -0.34
C LEU A 41 -4.79 17.05 -1.55
N ALA A 42 -4.27 16.77 -2.75
CA ALA A 42 -4.50 17.59 -3.94
C ALA A 42 -5.99 17.74 -4.31
N HIS A 43 -6.78 16.67 -4.19
CA HIS A 43 -8.21 16.70 -4.53
C HIS A 43 -9.07 17.48 -3.53
N ILE A 44 -8.58 17.69 -2.31
CA ILE A 44 -9.29 18.43 -1.25
C ILE A 44 -8.81 19.89 -1.21
N LEU A 45 -7.54 20.12 -1.53
CA LEU A 45 -6.91 21.44 -1.45
C LEU A 45 -7.01 22.27 -2.75
N ARG A 46 -7.35 21.63 -3.89
CA ARG A 46 -7.74 22.29 -5.15
C ARG A 46 -9.26 22.49 -5.21
N ALA A 47 -9.81 23.18 -4.22
CA ALA A 47 -11.24 23.48 -4.19
C ALA A 47 -11.67 24.66 -5.09
N ASP A 48 -10.73 25.41 -5.69
CA ASP A 48 -11.03 26.39 -6.74
C ASP A 48 -9.76 26.63 -7.58
N ASP A 49 -9.97 26.83 -8.89
CA ASP A 49 -9.01 27.14 -9.96
C ASP A 49 -8.01 26.05 -10.38
N GLU A 50 -8.46 25.17 -11.28
CA GLU A 50 -7.76 24.92 -12.56
C GLU A 50 -8.72 24.11 -13.46
N GLN A 51 -9.36 24.80 -14.40
CA GLN A 51 -10.06 24.16 -15.50
C GLN A 51 -9.03 23.36 -16.29
N LEU A 52 -9.12 22.02 -16.26
CA LEU A 52 -8.33 21.15 -17.13
C LEU A 52 -8.62 21.53 -18.58
N VAL A 53 -7.80 22.40 -19.15
CA VAL A 53 -7.80 22.70 -20.57
C VAL A 53 -7.26 21.46 -21.28
N VAL A 54 -8.16 20.55 -21.62
CA VAL A 54 -7.87 19.47 -22.56
C VAL A 54 -7.85 20.12 -23.94
N GLU A 55 -6.74 20.77 -24.28
CA GLU A 55 -6.48 21.22 -25.64
C GLU A 55 -6.48 20.00 -26.58
N ASP A 56 -7.23 20.14 -27.67
CA ASP A 56 -7.49 19.13 -28.69
C ASP A 56 -6.24 18.32 -29.06
N ARG A 57 -6.34 17.00 -28.89
CA ARG A 57 -5.33 16.03 -29.33
C ARG A 57 -5.26 16.00 -30.86
N ALA A 58 -4.45 16.89 -31.44
CA ALA A 58 -4.13 16.88 -32.86
C ALA A 58 -3.30 15.61 -33.23
N PRO A 59 -3.48 15.05 -34.44
CA PRO A 59 -2.95 13.73 -34.78
C PRO A 59 -1.45 13.77 -35.12
N LEU A 60 -0.72 12.82 -34.52
CA LEU A 60 0.56 12.21 -34.95
C LEU A 60 1.64 13.17 -35.51
N VAL A 61 2.19 14.02 -34.63
CA VAL A 61 3.56 14.51 -34.79
C VAL A 61 4.46 13.65 -33.91
N LEU A 62 5.54 13.10 -34.48
CA LEU A 62 6.57 12.36 -33.75
C LEU A 62 7.33 13.34 -32.83
N ARG A 63 6.72 13.70 -31.71
CA ARG A 63 7.39 14.42 -30.63
C ARG A 63 8.22 13.42 -29.85
N GLU A 64 9.45 13.80 -29.54
CA GLU A 64 10.23 13.19 -28.44
C GLU A 64 9.45 13.44 -27.15
N HIS A 65 8.48 12.58 -26.87
CA HIS A 65 7.75 12.57 -25.61
C HIS A 65 8.62 11.84 -24.59
N PRO A 66 9.12 12.50 -23.54
CA PRO A 66 9.60 11.77 -22.40
C PRO A 66 8.35 11.22 -21.70
N ALA A 67 8.21 9.90 -21.65
CA ALA A 67 7.50 9.29 -20.55
C ALA A 67 8.53 8.40 -19.86
N PRO A 68 9.31 8.89 -18.89
CA PRO A 68 9.99 7.96 -18.01
C PRO A 68 8.86 7.27 -17.25
N ALA A 69 8.52 6.04 -17.65
CA ALA A 69 7.81 5.14 -16.77
C ALA A 69 8.50 5.23 -15.41
N ASN A 70 7.72 5.36 -14.34
CA ASN A 70 8.27 5.38 -12.99
C ASN A 70 8.89 3.99 -12.73
N LEU A 71 10.16 3.84 -13.07
CA LEU A 71 10.88 2.56 -12.99
C LEU A 71 10.97 2.08 -11.56
N ASP A 72 11.01 3.01 -10.59
CA ASP A 72 10.96 2.66 -9.17
C ASP A 72 9.63 2.00 -8.79
N ALA A 73 8.51 2.51 -9.31
CA ALA A 73 7.20 1.88 -9.13
C ALA A 73 7.12 0.50 -9.79
N LEU A 74 7.66 0.36 -11.01
CA LEU A 74 7.71 -0.92 -11.71
C LEU A 74 8.58 -1.94 -10.95
N ASP A 75 9.77 -1.53 -10.52
CA ASP A 75 10.70 -2.37 -9.77
C ASP A 75 10.13 -2.77 -8.41
N ALA A 76 9.44 -1.85 -7.74
CA ALA A 76 8.71 -2.15 -6.51
C ALA A 76 7.62 -3.19 -6.76
N GLY A 77 6.81 -3.02 -7.82
CA GLY A 77 5.77 -3.97 -8.21
C GLY A 77 6.35 -5.36 -8.46
N LEU A 78 7.36 -5.48 -9.31
CA LEU A 78 8.02 -6.75 -9.61
C LEU A 78 8.66 -7.39 -8.37
N ALA A 79 9.23 -6.60 -7.47
CA ALA A 79 9.80 -7.11 -6.22
C ALA A 79 8.72 -7.67 -5.29
N ILE A 80 7.59 -6.96 -5.14
CA ILE A 80 6.45 -7.40 -4.32
C ILE A 80 5.85 -8.69 -4.89
N GLU A 81 5.62 -8.76 -6.20
CA GLU A 81 5.13 -9.98 -6.86
C GLU A 81 6.05 -11.17 -6.61
N ARG A 82 7.36 -11.01 -6.83
CA ARG A 82 8.32 -12.08 -6.56
C ARG A 82 8.28 -12.55 -5.11
N GLN A 83 8.21 -11.63 -4.15
CA GLN A 83 8.16 -11.95 -2.73
C GLN A 83 6.89 -12.72 -2.36
N VAL A 84 5.73 -12.23 -2.75
CA VAL A 84 4.44 -12.86 -2.41
C VAL A 84 4.27 -14.20 -3.13
N PHE A 85 4.68 -14.32 -4.39
CA PHE A 85 4.62 -15.61 -5.10
C PHE A 85 5.61 -16.63 -4.55
N ALA A 86 6.82 -16.23 -4.18
CA ALA A 86 7.78 -17.14 -3.54
C ALA A 86 7.31 -17.59 -2.15
N LEU A 87 6.64 -16.69 -1.41
CA LEU A 87 6.01 -17.03 -0.15
C LEU A 87 4.88 -18.05 -0.35
N ALA A 88 4.00 -17.85 -1.34
CA ALA A 88 2.94 -18.80 -1.66
C ALA A 88 3.52 -20.18 -2.03
N ASP A 89 4.56 -20.24 -2.86
CA ASP A 89 5.27 -21.50 -3.16
C ASP A 89 5.82 -22.17 -1.88
N THR A 90 6.45 -21.39 -0.99
CA THR A 90 7.04 -21.90 0.24
C THR A 90 5.98 -22.51 1.15
N LEU A 91 4.85 -21.82 1.33
CA LEU A 91 3.74 -22.32 2.12
C LEU A 91 3.09 -23.54 1.46
N ALA A 92 2.86 -23.50 0.15
CA ALA A 92 2.30 -24.63 -0.58
C ALA A 92 3.18 -25.88 -0.45
N ALA A 93 4.50 -25.75 -0.55
CA ALA A 93 5.42 -26.86 -0.38
C ALA A 93 5.40 -27.43 1.05
N ALA A 94 5.11 -26.61 2.05
CA ALA A 94 5.14 -27.01 3.46
C ALA A 94 3.81 -27.62 3.95
N VAL A 95 2.66 -27.05 3.57
CA VAL A 95 1.38 -27.38 4.21
C VAL A 95 0.30 -27.89 3.27
N GLN A 96 0.51 -27.90 1.95
CA GLN A 96 -0.53 -28.30 1.00
C GLN A 96 -0.61 -29.83 0.82
N HIS A 97 -1.84 -30.35 0.94
CA HIS A 97 -2.20 -31.73 0.61
C HIS A 97 -3.25 -31.81 -0.50
N ALA A 98 -3.88 -30.68 -0.84
CA ALA A 98 -4.85 -30.57 -1.92
C ALA A 98 -4.34 -31.20 -3.23
N GLY A 99 -5.17 -32.09 -3.80
CA GLY A 99 -4.88 -32.79 -5.05
C GLY A 99 -4.92 -31.87 -6.27
N HIS A 100 -4.37 -32.34 -7.39
CA HIS A 100 -4.52 -31.63 -8.67
C HIS A 100 -6.00 -31.46 -9.03
N GLY A 101 -6.37 -30.27 -9.51
CA GLY A 101 -7.75 -29.92 -9.83
C GLY A 101 -8.57 -29.38 -8.65
N ASP A 102 -8.06 -29.41 -7.41
CA ASP A 102 -8.69 -28.69 -6.31
C ASP A 102 -8.53 -27.17 -6.52
N PRO A 103 -9.62 -26.38 -6.57
CA PRO A 103 -9.55 -24.94 -6.79
C PRO A 103 -8.83 -24.17 -5.68
N ARG A 104 -8.67 -24.77 -4.50
CA ARG A 104 -7.95 -24.18 -3.35
C ARG A 104 -6.44 -24.37 -3.44
N ARG A 105 -5.98 -25.22 -4.36
CA ARG A 105 -4.57 -25.56 -4.53
C ARG A 105 -3.80 -24.38 -5.13
N TRP A 106 -2.65 -24.07 -4.54
CA TRP A 106 -1.61 -23.28 -5.20
C TRP A 106 -0.82 -24.16 -6.18
N GLU A 107 -0.90 -23.81 -7.45
CA GLU A 107 -0.18 -24.45 -8.54
C GLU A 107 1.15 -23.74 -8.80
N PHE A 108 2.24 -24.48 -8.62
CA PHE A 108 3.58 -24.02 -8.92
C PHE A 108 3.74 -23.69 -10.42
N ARG A 109 4.67 -22.79 -10.70
CA ARG A 109 5.07 -22.47 -12.08
C ARG A 109 5.61 -23.73 -12.76
N ASN A 110 5.14 -24.01 -13.97
CA ASN A 110 5.62 -25.12 -14.80
C ASN A 110 6.10 -24.60 -16.17
N PRO A 111 7.36 -24.15 -16.31
CA PRO A 111 7.86 -23.57 -17.55
C PRO A 111 7.75 -24.50 -18.79
N GLY A 112 7.60 -25.81 -18.59
CA GLY A 112 7.45 -26.79 -19.68
C GLY A 112 6.00 -27.05 -20.10
N ALA A 113 5.01 -26.34 -19.55
CA ALA A 113 3.62 -26.49 -19.94
C ALA A 113 3.36 -25.99 -21.38
N ALA A 114 2.31 -26.52 -22.01
CA ALA A 114 2.01 -26.26 -23.43
C ALA A 114 1.54 -24.82 -23.71
N ASP A 115 0.98 -24.12 -22.71
CA ASP A 115 0.48 -22.76 -22.84
C ASP A 115 0.94 -21.86 -21.69
N ALA A 116 0.93 -20.54 -21.92
CA ALA A 116 1.48 -19.55 -20.98
C ALA A 116 0.73 -19.51 -19.63
N ARG A 117 -0.58 -19.80 -19.63
CA ARG A 117 -1.38 -19.78 -18.40
C ARG A 117 -1.03 -20.96 -17.52
N SER A 118 -1.02 -22.16 -18.11
CA SER A 118 -0.55 -23.38 -17.43
C SER A 118 0.92 -23.26 -17.01
N ALA A 119 1.74 -22.54 -17.78
CA ALA A 119 3.14 -22.33 -17.44
C ALA A 119 3.32 -21.42 -16.21
N ALA A 120 2.44 -20.43 -16.03
CA ALA A 120 2.45 -19.55 -14.87
C ALA A 120 1.86 -20.20 -13.61
N GLY A 121 0.99 -21.20 -13.77
CA GLY A 121 0.26 -21.83 -12.66
C GLY A 121 -0.65 -20.81 -11.96
N SER A 122 -0.71 -20.85 -10.63
CA SER A 122 -1.56 -19.94 -9.86
C SER A 122 -1.19 -18.46 -10.00
N ARG A 123 0.04 -18.15 -10.45
CA ARG A 123 0.49 -16.77 -10.71
C ARG A 123 -0.29 -16.09 -11.83
N ALA A 124 -0.93 -16.86 -12.73
CA ALA A 124 -1.79 -16.31 -13.77
C ALA A 124 -3.00 -15.54 -13.21
N HIS A 125 -3.39 -15.80 -11.96
CA HIS A 125 -4.47 -15.09 -11.28
C HIS A 125 -4.02 -13.77 -10.63
N GLY A 126 -2.73 -13.45 -10.70
CA GLY A 126 -2.16 -12.18 -10.23
C GLY A 126 -1.93 -12.10 -8.71
N LEU A 127 -1.41 -10.95 -8.28
CA LEU A 127 -1.00 -10.71 -6.89
C LEU A 127 -2.16 -10.80 -5.90
N HIS A 128 -3.34 -10.29 -6.28
CA HIS A 128 -4.52 -10.29 -5.42
C HIS A 128 -4.86 -11.72 -4.96
N PHE A 129 -4.91 -12.67 -5.89
CA PHE A 129 -5.17 -14.07 -5.59
C PHE A 129 -4.11 -14.66 -4.67
N ALA A 130 -2.83 -14.40 -4.93
CA ALA A 130 -1.75 -14.87 -4.08
C ALA A 130 -1.84 -14.33 -2.63
N CYS A 131 -2.18 -13.05 -2.45
CA CYS A 131 -2.40 -12.48 -1.13
C CYS A 131 -3.57 -13.15 -0.37
N VAL A 132 -4.70 -13.38 -1.05
CA VAL A 132 -5.86 -14.09 -0.45
C VAL A 132 -5.48 -15.52 -0.09
N TRP A 133 -4.78 -16.22 -0.97
CA TRP A 133 -4.37 -17.60 -0.73
C TRP A 133 -3.41 -17.71 0.47
N VAL A 134 -2.42 -16.81 0.57
CA VAL A 134 -1.51 -16.75 1.72
C VAL A 134 -2.26 -16.38 3.01
N GLU A 135 -3.20 -15.43 2.95
CA GLU A 135 -4.04 -15.06 4.09
C GLU A 135 -4.81 -16.26 4.65
N GLY A 136 -5.45 -17.07 3.78
CA GLY A 136 -6.17 -18.28 4.22
C GLY A 136 -5.27 -19.28 4.95
N ARG A 137 -4.00 -19.41 4.53
CA ARG A 137 -3.02 -20.27 5.24
C ARG A 137 -2.61 -19.71 6.60
N VAL A 138 -2.53 -18.39 6.74
CA VAL A 138 -2.22 -17.73 8.01
C VAL A 138 -3.38 -17.81 8.99
N LEU A 139 -4.62 -17.87 8.48
CA LEU A 139 -5.84 -18.04 9.25
C LEU A 139 -6.18 -19.51 9.53
N ASP A 140 -5.31 -20.45 9.13
CA ASP A 140 -5.53 -21.90 9.22
C ASP A 140 -6.85 -22.37 8.58
N GLU A 141 -7.25 -21.72 7.47
CA GLU A 141 -8.42 -22.12 6.68
C GLU A 141 -8.21 -23.49 6.03
N ASP A 142 -9.27 -24.30 6.04
CA ASP A 142 -9.33 -25.65 5.47
C ASP A 142 -8.33 -26.65 6.10
N THR A 143 -8.06 -26.50 7.40
CA THR A 143 -7.19 -27.41 8.19
C THR A 143 -7.94 -28.51 8.92
N ALA A 144 -9.29 -28.49 8.87
CA ALA A 144 -10.15 -29.51 9.46
C ALA A 144 -10.51 -30.61 8.43
N PRO A 145 -10.68 -31.87 8.87
CA PRO A 145 -11.17 -32.94 8.00
C PRO A 145 -12.53 -32.61 7.37
N GLU A 146 -12.70 -32.95 6.10
CA GLU A 146 -13.91 -32.65 5.34
C GLU A 146 -14.78 -33.91 5.18
N GLN A 147 -16.09 -33.78 5.36
CA GLN A 147 -17.01 -34.87 5.09
C GLN A 147 -17.37 -34.90 3.60
N GLN A 148 -17.10 -36.02 2.95
CA GLN A 148 -17.46 -36.30 1.57
C GLN A 148 -18.95 -36.63 1.46
N LEU A 149 -19.50 -36.56 0.24
CA LEU A 149 -20.92 -36.83 -0.04
C LEU A 149 -21.35 -38.26 0.32
N ASP A 150 -20.41 -39.21 0.34
CA ASP A 150 -20.63 -40.61 0.76
C ASP A 150 -20.53 -40.80 2.29
N GLY A 151 -20.33 -39.72 3.04
CA GLY A 151 -20.20 -39.71 4.49
C GLY A 151 -18.80 -40.03 5.01
N THR A 152 -17.83 -40.32 4.13
CA THR A 152 -16.44 -40.57 4.53
C THR A 152 -15.74 -39.26 4.93
N LEU A 153 -14.79 -39.35 5.87
CA LEU A 153 -13.95 -38.21 6.24
C LEU A 153 -12.68 -38.20 5.39
N ALA A 154 -12.51 -37.16 4.58
CA ALA A 154 -11.28 -36.90 3.87
C ALA A 154 -10.29 -36.16 4.78
N ALA A 155 -8.99 -36.41 4.53
CA ALA A 155 -7.93 -35.62 5.15
C ALA A 155 -8.10 -34.13 4.78
N PRO A 156 -7.73 -33.21 5.68
CA PRO A 156 -7.78 -31.79 5.37
C PRO A 156 -6.89 -31.48 4.16
N PRO A 157 -7.32 -30.58 3.27
CA PRO A 157 -6.52 -30.17 2.11
C PRO A 157 -5.24 -29.40 2.50
N PHE A 158 -5.14 -28.89 3.73
CA PHE A 158 -3.94 -28.23 4.25
C PHE A 158 -3.64 -28.64 5.70
N ALA A 159 -2.36 -28.68 6.05
CA ALA A 159 -1.91 -28.76 7.44
C ALA A 159 -1.93 -27.38 8.11
N PRO A 160 -2.08 -27.30 9.46
CA PRO A 160 -1.91 -26.06 10.20
C PRO A 160 -0.53 -25.45 9.97
N LEU A 161 -0.46 -24.12 9.91
CA LEU A 161 0.78 -23.44 9.59
C LEU A 161 1.78 -23.50 10.76
N PRO A 162 2.99 -24.08 10.58
CA PRO A 162 3.99 -24.11 11.64
C PRO A 162 4.38 -22.71 12.13
N PRO A 163 4.65 -22.51 13.45
CA PRO A 163 4.92 -21.18 14.00
C PRO A 163 6.08 -20.41 13.33
N HIS A 164 7.13 -21.11 12.89
CA HIS A 164 8.25 -20.49 12.20
C HIS A 164 7.84 -19.92 10.83
N LEU A 165 6.92 -20.59 10.12
CA LEU A 165 6.37 -20.08 8.86
C LEU A 165 5.43 -18.91 9.11
N VAL A 166 4.65 -18.88 10.20
CA VAL A 166 3.86 -17.69 10.56
C VAL A 166 4.75 -16.45 10.69
N HIS A 167 5.90 -16.59 11.36
CA HIS A 167 6.86 -15.48 11.51
C HIS A 167 7.49 -15.06 10.18
N GLU A 168 7.84 -16.03 9.32
CA GLU A 168 8.40 -15.75 7.99
C GLU A 168 7.38 -15.08 7.07
N THR A 169 6.13 -15.56 7.08
CA THR A 169 5.01 -14.96 6.34
C THR A 169 4.78 -13.54 6.79
N ARG A 170 4.72 -13.28 8.10
CA ARG A 170 4.60 -11.93 8.66
C ARG A 170 5.71 -11.03 8.17
N ARG A 171 6.96 -11.49 8.29
CA ARG A 171 8.14 -10.72 7.88
C ARG A 171 8.05 -10.35 6.40
N THR A 172 7.75 -11.32 5.55
CA THR A 172 7.67 -11.13 4.10
C THR A 172 6.53 -10.19 3.72
N ALA A 173 5.33 -10.38 4.28
CA ALA A 173 4.18 -9.51 4.05
C ALA A 173 4.47 -8.07 4.48
N ARG A 174 5.04 -7.84 5.67
CA ARG A 174 5.41 -6.50 6.15
C ARG A 174 6.52 -5.84 5.33
N MET A 175 7.49 -6.62 4.83
CA MET A 175 8.51 -6.09 3.93
C MET A 175 7.92 -5.63 2.59
N ALA A 176 7.02 -6.43 2.01
CA ALA A 176 6.32 -6.11 0.78
C ALA A 176 5.39 -4.89 0.94
N GLU A 177 4.60 -4.87 2.01
CA GLU A 177 3.73 -3.74 2.37
C GLU A 177 4.56 -2.46 2.60
N GLY A 178 5.63 -2.52 3.41
CA GLY A 178 6.47 -1.35 3.62
C GLY A 178 7.09 -0.83 2.33
N ARG A 179 7.48 -1.71 1.40
CA ARG A 179 7.97 -1.31 0.08
C ARG A 179 6.87 -0.62 -0.73
N LEU A 180 5.65 -1.18 -0.74
CA LEU A 180 4.50 -0.61 -1.42
C LEU A 180 4.19 0.80 -0.90
N LEU A 181 4.03 0.94 0.41
CA LEU A 181 3.69 2.21 1.05
C LEU A 181 4.77 3.27 0.83
N ARG A 182 6.06 2.90 0.91
CA ARG A 182 7.15 3.84 0.59
C ARG A 182 7.13 4.33 -0.84
N THR A 183 6.87 3.42 -1.78
CA THR A 183 6.84 3.72 -3.21
C THR A 183 5.67 4.65 -3.55
N LEU A 184 4.52 4.43 -2.92
CA LEU A 184 3.34 5.28 -3.03
C LEU A 184 3.43 6.59 -2.22
N GLY A 185 4.48 6.76 -1.42
CA GLY A 185 4.60 7.88 -0.49
C GLY A 185 3.52 7.89 0.61
N LEU A 186 2.94 6.73 0.91
CA LEU A 186 1.96 6.48 1.97
C LEU A 186 2.59 6.00 3.29
N ASP A 187 3.89 5.71 3.29
CA ASP A 187 4.62 5.43 4.54
C ASP A 187 4.55 6.65 5.47
N GLN A 188 4.73 6.43 6.78
CA GLN A 188 4.72 7.49 7.77
C GLN A 188 5.82 8.51 7.43
N ARG A 189 5.41 9.62 6.82
CA ARG A 189 6.31 10.67 6.33
C ARG A 189 6.13 11.90 7.19
N THR A 190 7.27 12.44 7.60
CA THR A 190 7.39 13.74 8.23
C THR A 190 8.13 14.60 7.21
N THR A 191 7.41 15.49 6.55
CA THR A 191 7.95 16.31 5.45
C THR A 191 7.85 17.78 5.87
N PRO A 192 8.96 18.55 5.85
CA PRO A 192 8.86 19.99 6.03
C PRO A 192 7.98 20.55 4.90
N VAL A 193 7.18 21.57 5.19
CA VAL A 193 6.42 22.29 4.17
C VAL A 193 7.35 23.36 3.59
N PRO A 194 7.97 23.11 2.42
CA PRO A 194 9.01 23.99 1.90
C PRO A 194 8.45 25.38 1.59
N ASP A 195 9.25 26.41 1.87
CA ASP A 195 8.98 27.81 1.53
C ASP A 195 7.66 28.40 2.08
N ARG A 196 7.03 27.73 3.05
CA ARG A 196 5.78 28.15 3.66
C ARG A 196 5.89 28.16 5.19
N PRO A 197 6.34 29.28 5.79
CA PRO A 197 6.40 29.40 7.24
C PRO A 197 4.99 29.48 7.85
N CYS A 198 4.90 29.14 9.13
CA CYS A 198 3.66 29.25 9.90
C CYS A 198 3.13 30.69 9.89
N PRO A 199 1.89 30.95 9.45
CA PRO A 199 1.41 32.32 9.25
C PRO A 199 1.19 33.08 10.57
N TRP A 200 1.21 32.38 11.72
CA TRP A 200 1.07 33.00 13.04
C TRP A 200 2.40 33.32 13.74
N CYS A 201 3.50 32.68 13.35
CA CYS A 201 4.76 32.84 14.09
C CYS A 201 6.04 32.76 13.25
N GLY A 202 5.93 32.53 11.94
CA GLY A 202 7.08 32.38 11.04
C GLY A 202 7.84 31.06 11.16
N GLY A 203 7.46 30.18 12.09
CA GLY A 203 8.16 28.90 12.33
C GLY A 203 7.97 27.89 11.20
N GLU A 204 8.90 26.94 11.10
CA GLU A 204 8.83 25.85 10.12
C GLU A 204 7.61 24.96 10.39
N LEU A 205 6.86 24.65 9.34
CA LEU A 205 5.74 23.72 9.37
C LEU A 205 6.19 22.34 8.88
N THR A 206 5.64 21.30 9.50
CA THR A 206 5.96 19.91 9.14
C THR A 206 4.67 19.12 8.96
N LEU A 207 4.46 18.56 7.77
CA LEU A 207 3.37 17.63 7.49
C LEU A 207 3.75 16.22 7.98
N HIS A 208 2.85 15.61 8.73
CA HIS A 208 2.86 14.20 9.08
C HIS A 208 1.73 13.50 8.30
N SER A 209 2.08 12.52 7.48
CA SER A 209 1.14 11.67 6.75
C SER A 209 1.44 10.20 7.05
N ALA A 210 0.42 9.37 7.26
CA ALA A 210 0.56 7.92 7.38
C ALA A 210 -0.64 7.24 6.68
N ALA A 211 -0.48 5.98 6.29
CA ALA A 211 -1.52 5.23 5.58
C ALA A 211 -2.81 5.03 6.39
N ASP A 212 -2.71 4.96 7.72
CA ASP A 212 -3.79 4.65 8.64
C ASP A 212 -4.24 5.85 9.49
N GLN A 213 -3.63 7.03 9.30
CA GLN A 213 -3.91 8.22 10.10
C GLN A 213 -4.19 9.42 9.21
N PRO A 214 -5.17 10.27 9.56
CA PRO A 214 -5.40 11.50 8.82
C PRO A 214 -4.14 12.38 8.86
N PRO A 215 -3.81 13.09 7.77
CA PRO A 215 -2.68 13.97 7.74
C PRO A 215 -2.81 15.05 8.82
N THR A 216 -1.69 15.36 9.48
CA THR A 216 -1.60 16.41 10.49
C THR A 216 -0.42 17.31 10.17
N VAL A 217 -0.51 18.60 10.48
CA VAL A 217 0.63 19.53 10.36
C VAL A 217 1.03 19.97 11.75
N THR A 218 2.33 20.05 12.05
CA THR A 218 2.84 20.65 13.28
C THR A 218 3.71 21.87 13.01
N CYS A 219 3.76 22.79 13.97
CA CYS A 219 4.66 23.95 13.95
C CYS A 219 5.83 23.75 14.91
N SER A 220 7.06 24.01 14.44
CA SER A 220 8.31 23.89 15.20
C SER A 220 8.40 24.84 16.41
N THR A 221 7.69 25.98 16.39
CA THR A 221 7.72 27.00 17.46
C THR A 221 7.01 26.55 18.75
N GLY A 222 6.29 25.43 18.73
CA GLY A 222 5.74 24.84 19.95
C GLY A 222 4.61 25.68 20.59
N PRO A 223 4.57 25.81 21.93
CA PRO A 223 3.47 26.48 22.64
C PRO A 223 3.50 28.00 22.46
N MET A 224 4.64 28.56 22.02
CA MET A 224 4.81 29.99 21.73
C MET A 224 4.11 30.42 20.45
N CYS A 225 3.67 29.48 19.62
CA CYS A 225 2.86 29.77 18.44
C CYS A 225 1.42 30.17 18.86
N ALA A 226 1.00 31.36 18.43
CA ALA A 226 -0.33 31.92 18.70
C ALA A 226 -1.45 31.33 17.82
N ALA A 227 -1.19 30.22 17.11
CA ALA A 227 -2.18 29.57 16.28
C ALA A 227 -3.37 29.05 17.10
N PRO A 228 -4.62 29.19 16.61
CA PRO A 228 -5.83 28.80 17.32
C PRO A 228 -6.13 27.30 17.21
N VAL A 229 -5.14 26.45 17.50
CA VAL A 229 -5.26 24.98 17.44
C VAL A 229 -4.69 24.31 18.68
N SER A 230 -5.06 23.06 18.92
CA SER A 230 -4.60 22.29 20.08
C SER A 230 -3.09 22.00 20.04
N LEU A 231 -2.52 21.72 21.21
CA LEU A 231 -1.16 21.21 21.34
C LEU A 231 -1.18 19.67 21.32
N ASP A 232 -0.16 19.04 20.72
CA ASP A 232 0.08 17.60 20.89
C ASP A 232 0.73 17.28 22.25
N GLU A 233 0.96 15.98 22.49
CA GLU A 233 1.68 15.45 23.65
C GLU A 233 3.12 15.99 23.77
N ARG A 234 3.67 16.60 22.72
CA ARG A 234 5.00 17.21 22.68
C ARG A 234 4.95 18.74 22.73
N GLU A 235 3.81 19.30 23.13
CA GLU A 235 3.56 20.73 23.25
C GLU A 235 3.71 21.52 21.94
N ARG A 236 3.48 20.89 20.78
CA ARG A 236 3.48 21.55 19.47
C ARG A 236 2.06 21.83 19.00
N ARG A 237 1.84 22.99 18.37
CA ARG A 237 0.56 23.28 17.70
C ARG A 237 0.35 22.27 16.58
N VAL A 238 -0.80 21.61 16.59
CA VAL A 238 -1.15 20.59 15.61
C VAL A 238 -2.45 20.95 14.91
N TRP A 239 -2.39 21.01 13.59
CA TRP A 239 -3.57 21.09 12.74
C TRP A 239 -3.96 19.67 12.36
N GLY A 240 -5.07 19.20 12.94
CA GLY A 240 -5.69 17.95 12.55
C GLY A 240 -6.49 18.11 11.26
N TRP A 241 -7.10 17.02 10.80
CA TRP A 241 -7.91 17.00 9.57
C TRP A 241 -8.92 18.16 9.46
N SER A 242 -9.63 18.45 10.55
CA SER A 242 -10.63 19.53 10.60
C SER A 242 -10.04 20.93 10.41
N ASP A 243 -8.76 21.11 10.75
CA ASP A 243 -8.12 22.42 10.86
C ASP A 243 -7.23 22.72 9.63
N LEU A 244 -6.99 21.71 8.79
CA LEU A 244 -6.13 21.83 7.60
C LEU A 244 -6.67 22.85 6.59
N ALA A 245 -7.98 22.93 6.40
CA ALA A 245 -8.57 23.92 5.49
C ALA A 245 -8.30 25.35 5.97
N ALA A 246 -8.39 25.60 7.28
CA ALA A 246 -8.10 26.90 7.87
C ALA A 246 -6.61 27.26 7.77
N LEU A 247 -5.71 26.29 7.98
CA LEU A 247 -4.27 26.48 7.77
C LEU A 247 -3.96 26.87 6.32
N VAL A 248 -4.54 26.18 5.34
CA VAL A 248 -4.31 26.45 3.92
C VAL A 248 -4.83 27.84 3.53
N GLY A 249 -6.00 28.25 4.03
CA GLY A 249 -6.52 29.61 3.82
C GLY A 249 -5.59 30.69 4.40
N ALA A 250 -5.02 30.45 5.59
CA ALA A 250 -4.07 31.37 6.20
C ALA A 250 -2.75 31.46 5.41
N LEU A 251 -2.23 30.32 4.94
CA LEU A 251 -1.01 30.27 4.11
C LEU A 251 -1.19 31.00 2.78
N LYS A 252 -2.32 30.80 2.08
CA LYS A 252 -2.62 31.54 0.83
C LYS A 252 -2.70 33.05 1.05
N THR A 253 -3.24 33.48 2.20
CA THR A 253 -3.35 34.89 2.55
C THR A 253 -1.98 35.51 2.82
N ALA A 254 -1.10 34.78 3.52
CA ALA A 254 0.26 35.21 3.82
C ALA A 254 1.16 35.27 2.57
N GLU A 255 0.91 34.43 1.56
CA GLU A 255 1.62 34.48 0.26
C GLU A 255 1.20 35.67 -0.62
N SER A 256 0.04 36.28 -0.35
CA SER A 256 -0.50 37.40 -1.14
C SER A 256 -0.10 38.77 -0.59
N GLN A 257 0.72 38.83 0.47
CA GLN A 257 1.22 40.05 1.11
C GLN A 257 2.71 40.26 0.80
#